data_AF-D5H3J7-F1
#
_entry.id   AF-D5H3J7-F1
#
_cell.length_a   1.000
_cell.length_b   1.000
_cell.length_c   1.000
_cell.angle_alpha   90.00
_cell.angle_beta   90.00
_cell.angle_gamma   90.00
#
_symmetry.space_group_name_H-M   'P 1'
#
loop_
_entity.id
_entity.type
_entity.pdbx_description
1 polymer ?
#
loop_
_entity_poly.entity_id
_entity_poly.type
_entity_poly.pdbx_seq_one_letter_code
_entity_poly.pdbx_strand_id
1 'polypeptide(L)'
;GTVLIETILAAFEMDEIIYELRDHSSGLNCGRWDYIFSTIKKFRQNPNFVLPDRSCVTMTVPFMDAYVKLLIQTCHKRGVHAMGGMAAQIPIKDDKKANDVAMDNVRADKLREVRAGHDGTWVAHPALASIATDIFNKHMPTPNQLFVRREDVQIGQNDLLNMNVPGGITEDGIRKNLNIGLGYMEAWIRGVGRVPINYLM
;
A
#
# COMPACT_ATOMS: atom_id res chain seq x y z
N GLY A 1 -15.72 3.79 11.05
CA GLY A 1 -15.42 3.22 9.72
C GLY A 1 -14.08 3.75 9.26
N THR A 2 -13.25 2.89 8.69
CA THR A 2 -11.94 3.28 8.14
C THR A 2 -12.07 3.43 6.63
N VAL A 3 -11.59 4.54 6.08
CA VAL A 3 -11.69 4.82 4.63
C VAL A 3 -10.41 4.41 3.92
N LEU A 4 -10.53 3.67 2.82
CA LEU A 4 -9.40 3.34 1.96
C LEU A 4 -9.09 4.54 1.06
N ILE A 5 -7.92 5.15 1.22
CA ILE A 5 -7.47 6.23 0.33
C ILE A 5 -6.74 5.60 -0.85
N GLU A 6 -7.45 4.80 -1.62
CA GLU A 6 -6.89 4.01 -2.72
C GLU A 6 -7.25 4.57 -4.09
N THR A 7 -7.61 5.85 -4.15
CA THR A 7 -7.74 6.60 -5.39
C THR A 7 -6.89 7.85 -5.37
N ILE A 8 -6.31 8.21 -6.52
CA ILE A 8 -5.39 9.35 -6.61
C ILE A 8 -6.07 10.67 -6.22
N LEU A 9 -7.38 10.82 -6.48
CA LEU A 9 -8.10 12.04 -6.11
C LEU A 9 -8.36 12.12 -4.61
N ALA A 10 -8.68 11.00 -3.96
CA ALA A 10 -8.88 10.97 -2.50
C ALA A 10 -7.62 11.39 -1.72
N ALA A 11 -6.42 11.26 -2.30
CA ALA A 11 -5.20 11.77 -1.68
C ALA A 11 -5.17 13.29 -1.54
N PHE A 12 -5.91 14.03 -2.38
CA PHE A 12 -6.01 15.49 -2.32
C PHE A 12 -7.12 15.99 -1.39
N GLU A 13 -7.95 15.08 -0.89
CA GLU A 13 -9.18 15.40 -0.13
C GLU A 13 -9.20 14.64 1.21
N MET A 14 -8.05 14.13 1.70
CA MET A 14 -8.00 13.29 2.89
C MET A 14 -8.57 14.00 4.13
N ASP A 15 -8.32 15.30 4.26
CA ASP A 15 -8.74 16.10 5.41
C ASP A 15 -10.26 16.34 5.38
N GLU A 16 -10.79 16.67 4.20
CA GLU A 16 -12.21 16.82 3.92
C GLU A 16 -12.96 15.48 4.09
N ILE A 17 -12.40 14.37 3.64
CA ILE A 17 -12.96 13.03 3.84
C ILE A 17 -13.10 12.72 5.34
N ILE A 18 -12.06 13.01 6.14
CA ILE A 18 -12.14 12.84 7.60
C ILE A 18 -13.21 13.78 8.17
N TYR A 19 -13.27 15.03 7.72
CA TYR A 19 -14.22 16.01 8.21
C TYR A 19 -15.67 15.61 7.94
N GLU A 20 -16.00 15.19 6.72
CA GLU A 20 -17.34 14.76 6.34
C GLU A 20 -17.79 13.50 7.09
N LEU A 21 -16.84 12.63 7.44
CA LEU A 21 -17.09 11.41 8.20
C LEU A 21 -16.75 11.52 9.69
N ARG A 22 -16.51 12.71 10.23
CA ARG A 22 -15.93 12.92 11.58
C ARG A 22 -16.64 12.18 12.72
N ASP A 23 -17.97 12.06 12.66
CA ASP A 23 -18.77 11.37 13.68
C ASP A 23 -18.69 9.83 13.57
N HIS A 24 -18.12 9.33 12.48
CA HIS A 24 -18.05 7.91 12.12
C HIS A 24 -16.66 7.47 11.67
N SER A 25 -15.64 8.34 11.68
CA SER A 25 -14.32 8.04 11.16
C SER A 25 -13.48 7.31 12.21
N SER A 26 -12.80 6.25 11.79
CA SER A 26 -11.84 5.51 12.60
C SER A 26 -10.41 5.60 12.06
N GLY A 27 -10.22 6.34 10.97
CA GLY A 27 -8.93 6.48 10.29
C GLY A 27 -9.00 6.30 8.79
N LEU A 28 -7.82 6.37 8.17
CA LEU A 28 -7.60 6.14 6.74
C LEU A 28 -6.64 4.96 6.55
N ASN A 29 -6.64 4.35 5.36
CA ASN A 29 -5.73 3.26 5.01
C ASN A 29 -4.98 3.52 3.70
N CYS A 30 -3.71 3.10 3.69
CA CYS A 30 -2.86 3.08 2.51
C CYS A 30 -3.07 1.84 1.62
N GLY A 31 -3.41 2.06 0.34
CA GLY A 31 -3.47 1.03 -0.70
C GLY A 31 -2.35 1.16 -1.73
N ARG A 32 -1.88 0.03 -2.29
CA ARG A 32 -0.90 0.04 -3.40
C ARG A 32 -1.57 -0.13 -4.77
N TRP A 33 -2.23 -1.27 -4.99
CA TRP A 33 -2.68 -1.65 -6.33
C TRP A 33 -3.82 -0.76 -6.84
N ASP A 34 -4.85 -0.53 -6.04
CA ASP A 34 -5.95 0.36 -6.44
C ASP A 34 -5.50 1.82 -6.59
N TYR A 35 -4.56 2.28 -5.77
CA TYR A 35 -4.00 3.62 -5.90
C TYR A 35 -3.24 3.80 -7.22
N ILE A 36 -2.35 2.86 -7.55
CA ILE A 36 -1.63 2.85 -8.84
C ILE A 36 -2.61 2.75 -10.02
N PHE A 37 -3.58 1.83 -9.93
CA PHE A 37 -4.63 1.67 -10.93
C PHE A 37 -5.42 2.97 -11.14
N SER A 38 -5.81 3.62 -10.05
CA SER A 38 -6.53 4.89 -10.09
C SER A 38 -5.70 6.00 -10.72
N THR A 39 -4.39 6.06 -10.44
CA THR A 39 -3.46 7.01 -11.07
C THR A 39 -3.43 6.80 -12.57
N ILE A 40 -3.22 5.56 -13.03
CA ILE A 40 -3.22 5.21 -14.46
C ILE A 40 -4.57 5.57 -15.09
N LYS A 41 -5.69 5.19 -14.47
CA LYS A 41 -7.04 5.45 -14.97
C LYS A 41 -7.32 6.95 -15.12
N LYS A 42 -6.94 7.74 -14.12
CA LYS A 42 -7.18 9.18 -14.09
C LYS A 42 -6.36 9.91 -15.15
N PHE A 43 -5.09 9.51 -15.33
CA PHE A 43 -4.13 10.19 -16.21
C PHE A 43 -3.86 9.44 -17.51
N ARG A 44 -4.71 8.50 -17.92
CA ARG A 44 -4.53 7.63 -19.12
C ARG A 44 -4.26 8.36 -20.44
N GLN A 45 -4.62 9.64 -20.55
CA GLN A 45 -4.41 10.47 -21.74
C GLN A 45 -3.13 11.32 -21.66
N ASN A 46 -2.38 11.25 -20.55
CA ASN A 46 -1.17 12.03 -20.35
C ASN A 46 0.07 11.12 -20.47
N PRO A 47 0.93 11.32 -21.49
CA PRO A 47 2.12 10.48 -21.69
C PRO A 47 3.14 10.59 -20.55
N ASN A 48 3.11 11.66 -19.76
CA ASN A 48 4.00 11.82 -18.60
C ASN A 48 3.60 10.93 -17.40
N PHE A 49 2.49 10.22 -17.49
CA PHE A 49 1.96 9.34 -16.42
C PHE A 49 2.02 7.85 -16.79
N VAL A 50 2.83 7.50 -17.80
CA VAL A 50 3.15 6.11 -18.10
C VAL A 50 4.11 5.59 -17.03
N LEU A 51 3.68 4.58 -16.29
CA LEU A 51 4.47 3.94 -15.23
C LEU A 51 5.28 2.76 -15.80
N PRO A 52 6.45 2.45 -15.21
CA PRO A 52 7.20 1.24 -15.56
C PRO A 52 6.46 -0.01 -15.07
N ASP A 53 7.10 -1.18 -15.20
CA ASP A 53 6.59 -2.42 -14.64
C ASP A 53 6.11 -2.24 -13.19
N ARG A 54 4.91 -2.73 -12.89
CA ARG A 54 4.23 -2.49 -11.61
C ARG A 54 5.02 -2.94 -10.37
N SER A 55 5.96 -3.88 -10.54
CA SER A 55 6.88 -4.30 -9.47
C SER A 55 7.85 -3.18 -9.05
N CYS A 56 8.24 -2.31 -9.99
CA CYS A 56 9.09 -1.14 -9.74
C CYS A 56 8.36 -0.04 -8.98
N VAL A 57 7.03 0.03 -9.08
CA VAL A 57 6.18 1.02 -8.40
C VAL A 57 5.96 0.60 -6.95
N THR A 58 7.01 0.61 -6.13
CA THR A 58 6.98 0.24 -4.70
C THR A 58 6.44 1.38 -3.82
N MET A 59 6.23 1.11 -2.53
CA MET A 59 5.81 2.15 -1.58
C MET A 59 6.90 3.20 -1.26
N THR A 60 8.10 3.07 -1.83
CA THR A 60 9.24 3.98 -1.61
C THR A 60 9.51 4.91 -2.79
N VAL A 61 8.78 4.76 -3.91
CA VAL A 61 8.91 5.66 -5.05
C VAL A 61 8.26 7.00 -4.73
N PRO A 62 8.67 8.12 -5.37
CA PRO A 62 8.37 9.47 -4.88
C PRO A 62 6.89 9.73 -4.57
N PHE A 63 5.98 9.50 -5.52
CA PHE A 63 4.55 9.78 -5.30
C PHE A 63 3.88 8.85 -4.28
N MET A 64 4.35 7.60 -4.13
CA MET A 64 3.82 6.66 -3.14
C MET A 64 4.31 7.02 -1.73
N ASP A 65 5.57 7.44 -1.60
CA ASP A 65 6.14 7.88 -0.33
C ASP A 65 5.50 9.20 0.14
N ALA A 66 5.28 10.15 -0.78
CA ALA A 66 4.53 11.38 -0.52
C ALA A 66 3.10 11.07 -0.02
N TYR A 67 2.41 10.16 -0.70
CA TYR A 67 1.09 9.68 -0.32
C TYR A 67 1.05 9.10 1.10
N VAL A 68 1.99 8.21 1.44
CA VAL A 68 2.08 7.61 2.79
C VAL A 68 2.32 8.67 3.86
N LYS A 69 3.29 9.57 3.63
CA LYS A 69 3.64 10.63 4.58
C LYS A 69 2.47 11.58 4.82
N LEU A 70 1.78 12.00 3.75
CA LEU A 70 0.62 12.89 3.84
C LEU A 70 -0.55 12.21 4.57
N LEU A 71 -0.81 10.92 4.32
CA LEU A 71 -1.88 10.19 4.99
C LEU A 71 -1.64 10.12 6.50
N ILE A 72 -0.43 9.75 6.92
CA ILE A 72 -0.07 9.67 8.34
C ILE A 72 -0.23 11.04 9.00
N GLN A 73 0.34 12.08 8.40
CA GLN A 73 0.25 13.45 8.91
C GLN A 73 -1.21 13.90 9.06
N THR A 74 -2.03 13.72 8.03
CA THR A 74 -3.44 14.13 8.02
C THR A 74 -4.25 13.38 9.08
N CYS A 75 -4.11 12.05 9.14
CA CYS A 75 -4.79 11.23 10.15
C CYS A 75 -4.43 11.64 11.57
N HIS A 76 -3.12 11.74 11.84
CA HIS A 76 -2.65 12.02 13.18
C HIS A 76 -2.98 13.45 13.59
N LYS A 77 -2.92 14.44 12.69
CA LYS A 77 -3.40 15.80 12.94
C LYS A 77 -4.87 15.83 13.40
N ARG A 78 -5.71 14.96 12.83
CA ARG A 78 -7.13 14.82 13.18
C ARG A 78 -7.42 13.82 14.31
N GLY A 79 -6.41 13.17 14.86
CA GLY A 79 -6.57 12.21 15.96
C GLY A 79 -7.23 10.90 15.56
N VAL A 80 -7.13 10.49 14.28
CA VAL A 80 -7.63 9.22 13.76
C VAL A 80 -6.47 8.35 13.25
N HIS A 81 -6.69 7.04 13.11
CA HIS A 81 -5.61 6.10 12.77
C HIS A 81 -5.17 6.21 11.30
N ALA A 82 -3.89 6.01 11.06
CA ALA A 82 -3.26 5.83 9.75
C ALA A 82 -2.83 4.36 9.57
N MET A 83 -3.56 3.60 8.76
CA MET A 83 -3.28 2.18 8.53
C MET A 83 -2.33 1.97 7.34
N GLY A 84 -1.36 1.08 7.51
CA GLY A 84 -0.44 0.62 6.47
C GLY A 84 -1.07 -0.36 5.47
N GLY A 85 -0.28 -0.76 4.48
CA GLY A 85 -0.76 -1.55 3.36
C GLY A 85 -0.73 -3.07 3.57
N MET A 86 -1.19 -3.78 2.55
CA MET A 86 -1.29 -5.23 2.53
C MET A 86 0.07 -5.91 2.25
N ALA A 87 0.42 -6.93 3.04
CA ALA A 87 1.36 -7.97 2.64
C ALA A 87 0.59 -9.20 2.16
N ALA A 88 0.69 -9.49 0.86
CA ALA A 88 -0.11 -10.52 0.19
C ALA A 88 0.60 -11.88 0.06
N GLN A 89 1.83 -12.01 0.58
CA GLN A 89 2.66 -13.20 0.40
C GLN A 89 2.04 -14.45 1.03
N ILE A 90 2.05 -15.54 0.28
CA ILE A 90 1.75 -16.89 0.75
C ILE A 90 3.10 -17.58 0.99
N PRO A 91 3.35 -18.17 2.19
CA PRO A 91 4.59 -18.88 2.45
C PRO A 91 4.88 -19.98 1.42
N ILE A 92 6.12 -20.01 0.93
CA ILE A 92 6.60 -20.95 -0.08
C ILE A 92 7.17 -22.17 0.66
N LYS A 93 6.52 -23.33 0.55
CA LYS A 93 6.85 -24.50 1.39
C LYS A 93 7.96 -25.36 0.79
N ASP A 94 8.09 -25.32 -0.52
CA ASP A 94 8.94 -26.17 -1.36
C ASP A 94 10.30 -25.52 -1.69
N ASP A 95 10.43 -24.20 -1.50
CA ASP A 95 11.69 -23.47 -1.65
C ASP A 95 11.96 -22.58 -0.43
N LYS A 96 12.80 -23.08 0.48
CA LYS A 96 13.18 -22.35 1.69
C LYS A 96 13.86 -21.01 1.37
N LYS A 97 14.73 -20.96 0.35
CA LYS A 97 15.49 -19.75 0.05
C LYS A 97 14.58 -18.66 -0.51
N ALA A 98 13.68 -19.03 -1.43
CA ALA A 98 12.68 -18.10 -1.94
C ALA A 98 11.71 -17.64 -0.83
N ASN A 99 11.31 -18.55 0.06
CA ASN A 99 10.48 -18.21 1.20
C ASN A 99 11.16 -17.21 2.13
N ASP A 100 12.42 -17.45 2.50
CA ASP A 100 13.16 -16.56 3.40
C ASP A 100 13.25 -15.14 2.81
N VAL A 101 13.58 -15.02 1.52
CA VAL A 101 13.58 -13.72 0.81
C VAL A 101 12.19 -13.06 0.84
N ALA A 102 11.12 -13.80 0.59
CA ALA A 102 9.77 -13.27 0.61
C ALA A 102 9.36 -12.79 2.01
N MET A 103 9.67 -13.57 3.06
CA MET A 103 9.36 -13.20 4.44
C MET A 103 10.21 -12.02 4.92
N ASP A 104 11.47 -11.92 4.50
CA ASP A 104 12.32 -10.78 4.83
C ASP A 104 11.84 -9.49 4.16
N ASN A 105 11.32 -9.57 2.94
CA ASN A 105 10.65 -8.44 2.30
C ASN A 105 9.40 -8.00 3.08
N VAL A 106 8.58 -8.96 3.56
CA VAL A 106 7.43 -8.64 4.43
C VAL A 106 7.91 -7.94 5.70
N ARG A 107 8.98 -8.43 6.34
CA ARG A 107 9.55 -7.81 7.54
C ARG A 107 10.03 -6.38 7.26
N ALA A 108 10.77 -6.18 6.18
CA ALA A 108 11.28 -4.87 5.78
C ALA A 108 10.13 -3.88 5.53
N ASP A 109 9.07 -4.32 4.84
CA ASP A 109 7.90 -3.49 4.58
C ASP A 109 7.14 -3.11 5.85
N LYS A 110 6.90 -4.07 6.76
CA LYS A 110 6.20 -3.76 8.02
C LYS A 110 7.04 -2.87 8.93
N LEU A 111 8.36 -3.06 8.93
CA LEU A 111 9.28 -2.21 9.67
C LEU A 111 9.30 -0.77 9.12
N ARG A 112 9.24 -0.61 7.80
CA ARG A 112 9.11 0.70 7.15
C ARG A 112 7.80 1.38 7.56
N GLU A 113 6.70 0.65 7.56
CA GLU A 113 5.37 1.20 7.91
C GLU A 113 5.31 1.71 9.36
N VAL A 114 5.69 0.88 10.33
CA VAL A 114 5.66 1.28 11.75
C VAL A 114 6.60 2.46 12.01
N ARG A 115 7.80 2.47 11.41
CA ARG A 115 8.76 3.58 11.53
C ARG A 115 8.27 4.86 10.86
N ALA A 116 7.48 4.77 9.79
CA ALA A 116 6.94 5.93 9.12
C ALA A 116 5.86 6.64 9.97
N GLY A 117 5.17 5.90 10.83
CA GLY A 117 4.11 6.43 11.67
C GLY A 117 2.81 5.63 11.63
N HIS A 118 2.67 4.57 10.84
CA HIS A 118 1.41 3.82 10.79
C HIS A 118 1.04 3.19 12.15
N ASP A 119 -0.26 3.19 12.46
CA ASP A 119 -0.82 2.61 13.70
C ASP A 119 -1.08 1.10 13.60
N GLY A 120 -1.01 0.55 12.38
CA GLY A 120 -1.25 -0.85 12.11
C GLY A 120 -1.00 -1.19 10.65
N THR A 121 -1.18 -2.46 10.31
CA THR A 121 -0.87 -2.97 8.97
C THR A 121 -1.77 -4.13 8.55
N TRP A 122 -1.79 -4.48 7.27
CA TRP A 122 -2.60 -5.57 6.73
C TRP A 122 -1.76 -6.77 6.28
N VAL A 123 -2.32 -7.97 6.46
CA VAL A 123 -1.78 -9.24 5.95
C VAL A 123 -2.88 -10.06 5.31
N ALA A 124 -2.57 -10.74 4.21
CA ALA A 124 -3.54 -11.55 3.47
C ALA A 124 -3.51 -13.04 3.87
N HIS A 125 -2.55 -13.45 4.69
CA HIS A 125 -2.38 -14.85 5.07
C HIS A 125 -2.06 -14.96 6.58
N PRO A 126 -2.71 -15.88 7.33
CA PRO A 126 -2.51 -16.01 8.79
C PRO A 126 -1.05 -16.20 9.22
N ALA A 127 -0.27 -16.91 8.41
CA ALA A 127 1.17 -17.13 8.69
C ALA A 127 2.00 -15.84 8.72
N LEU A 128 1.50 -14.74 8.14
CA LEU A 128 2.18 -13.44 8.21
C LEU A 128 1.78 -12.63 9.45
N ALA A 129 0.74 -13.05 10.19
CA ALA A 129 0.23 -12.30 11.33
C ALA A 129 1.30 -12.15 12.42
N SER A 130 2.01 -13.23 12.77
CA SER A 130 3.10 -13.17 13.75
C SER A 130 4.21 -12.21 13.32
N ILE A 131 4.62 -12.25 12.05
CA ILE A 131 5.64 -11.34 11.51
C ILE A 131 5.22 -9.88 11.69
N ALA A 132 3.98 -9.55 11.31
CA ALA A 132 3.45 -8.20 11.44
C ALA A 132 3.34 -7.78 12.92
N THR A 133 2.77 -8.65 13.76
CA THR A 133 2.60 -8.41 15.21
C THR A 133 3.93 -8.22 15.91
N ASP A 134 4.94 -9.05 15.66
CA ASP A 134 6.26 -8.95 16.29
C ASP A 134 6.95 -7.62 15.96
N ILE A 135 6.86 -7.18 14.71
CA ILE A 135 7.44 -5.92 14.26
C ILE A 135 6.72 -4.73 14.91
N PHE A 136 5.39 -4.72 14.87
CA PHE A 136 4.62 -3.62 15.46
C PHE A 136 4.77 -3.59 16.98
N ASN A 137 4.70 -4.72 17.68
CA ASN A 137 4.93 -4.76 19.14
C ASN A 137 6.34 -4.26 19.53
N LYS A 138 7.35 -4.56 18.72
CA LYS A 138 8.73 -4.13 18.99
C LYS A 138 8.95 -2.64 18.78
N HIS A 139 8.30 -2.05 17.77
CA HIS A 139 8.57 -0.68 17.33
C HIS A 139 7.46 0.32 17.67
N MET A 140 6.28 -0.16 18.06
CA MET A 140 5.12 0.57 18.54
C MET A 140 4.63 -0.11 19.84
N PRO A 141 5.32 0.11 20.99
CA PRO A 141 4.93 -0.48 22.27
C PRO A 141 3.64 0.14 22.84
N THR A 142 3.22 1.28 22.30
CA THR A 142 1.95 1.94 22.61
C THR A 142 0.80 1.32 21.82
N PRO A 143 -0.47 1.52 22.23
CA PRO A 143 -1.62 0.99 21.48
C PRO A 143 -1.73 1.49 20.04
N ASN A 144 -1.19 2.69 19.77
CA ASN A 144 -1.14 3.35 18.46
C ASN A 144 -0.02 4.40 18.46
N GLN A 145 0.16 5.13 17.37
CA GLN A 145 1.15 6.20 17.14
C GLN A 145 0.51 7.56 16.85
N LEU A 146 -0.73 7.82 17.29
CA LEU A 146 -1.42 9.09 17.06
C LEU A 146 -0.65 10.34 17.54
N PHE A 147 0.29 10.15 18.48
CA PHE A 147 1.20 11.20 18.97
C PHE A 147 2.32 11.56 17.98
N VAL A 148 2.59 10.73 16.97
CA VAL A 148 3.58 10.99 15.92
C VAL A 148 2.96 11.91 14.85
N ARG A 149 2.85 13.21 15.15
CA ARG A 149 2.08 14.17 14.31
C ARG A 149 2.69 14.46 12.93
N ARG A 150 3.97 14.12 12.72
CA ARG A 150 4.70 14.36 11.45
C ARG A 150 4.65 15.83 10.99
N GLU A 151 4.86 16.78 11.90
CA GLU A 151 4.89 18.21 11.58
C GLU A 151 6.07 18.59 10.66
N ASP A 152 7.08 17.73 10.59
CA ASP A 152 8.22 17.81 9.66
C ASP A 152 7.83 17.62 8.19
N VAL A 153 6.70 16.97 7.93
CA VAL A 153 6.26 16.61 6.59
C VAL A 153 5.63 17.81 5.89
N GLN A 154 6.14 18.13 4.70
CA GLN A 154 5.58 19.15 3.82
C GLN A 154 5.39 18.51 2.45
N ILE A 155 4.18 18.00 2.19
CA ILE A 155 3.82 17.36 0.91
C ILE A 155 2.91 18.31 0.13
N GLY A 156 3.37 18.73 -1.05
CA GLY A 156 2.59 19.50 -1.99
C GLY A 156 1.86 18.62 -3.00
N GLN A 157 1.00 19.25 -3.80
CA GLN A 157 0.25 18.58 -4.87
C GLN A 157 1.17 17.90 -5.91
N ASN A 158 2.30 18.54 -6.23
CA ASN A 158 3.25 18.00 -7.21
C ASN A 158 4.00 16.76 -6.70
N ASP A 159 4.16 16.61 -5.38
CA ASP A 159 4.80 15.43 -4.81
C ASP A 159 3.92 14.18 -4.99
N LEU A 160 2.60 14.34 -4.82
CA LEU A 160 1.61 13.29 -5.11
C LEU A 160 1.52 12.92 -6.60
N LEU A 161 2.06 13.77 -7.48
CA LEU A 161 2.08 13.58 -8.94
C LEU A 161 3.50 13.32 -9.48
N ASN A 162 4.47 13.06 -8.61
CA ASN A 162 5.86 12.84 -8.99
C ASN A 162 6.09 11.42 -9.54
N MET A 163 5.91 11.27 -10.85
CA MET A 163 6.04 9.99 -11.57
C MET A 163 7.49 9.58 -11.87
N ASN A 164 8.49 10.14 -11.17
CA ASN A 164 9.89 9.74 -11.27
C ASN A 164 10.12 8.36 -10.63
N VAL A 165 9.62 7.32 -11.29
CA VAL A 165 9.73 5.93 -10.86
C VAL A 165 10.84 5.25 -11.66
N PRO A 166 11.92 4.78 -11.02
CA PRO A 166 12.98 4.08 -11.71
C PRO A 166 12.48 2.75 -12.28
N GLY A 167 12.99 2.36 -13.44
CA GLY A 167 12.63 1.11 -14.12
C GLY A 167 12.23 1.35 -15.57
N GLY A 168 11.72 0.31 -16.20
CA GLY A 168 11.21 0.36 -17.56
C GLY A 168 10.01 -0.56 -17.72
N ILE A 169 9.41 -0.53 -18.91
CA ILE A 169 8.40 -1.49 -19.34
C ILE A 169 9.14 -2.65 -19.99
N THR A 170 8.92 -3.87 -19.50
CA THR A 170 9.59 -5.06 -20.04
C THR A 170 8.58 -6.07 -20.61
N GLU A 171 9.04 -6.89 -21.55
CA GLU A 171 8.21 -7.98 -22.07
C GLU A 171 7.84 -8.98 -20.97
N ASP A 172 8.75 -9.28 -20.05
CA ASP A 172 8.49 -10.15 -18.89
C ASP A 172 7.40 -9.57 -17.98
N GLY A 173 7.48 -8.27 -17.68
CA GLY A 173 6.47 -7.55 -16.93
C GLY A 173 5.08 -7.62 -17.58
N ILE A 174 5.01 -7.45 -18.90
CA ILE A 174 3.77 -7.58 -19.67
C ILE A 174 3.23 -9.02 -19.61
N ARG A 175 4.07 -10.03 -19.89
CA ARG A 175 3.66 -11.45 -19.81
C ARG A 175 3.15 -11.83 -18.43
N LYS A 176 3.82 -11.35 -17.37
CA LYS A 176 3.40 -11.56 -15.99
C LYS A 176 2.05 -10.91 -15.69
N ASN A 177 1.80 -9.70 -16.20
CA ASN A 177 0.50 -9.03 -16.06
C ASN A 177 -0.61 -9.78 -16.79
N LEU A 178 -0.37 -10.27 -18.01
CA LEU A 178 -1.35 -11.07 -18.75
C LEU A 178 -1.68 -12.37 -18.02
N ASN A 179 -0.66 -13.10 -17.54
CA ASN A 179 -0.87 -14.35 -16.79
C ASN A 179 -1.71 -14.13 -15.52
N ILE A 180 -1.39 -13.09 -14.75
CA ILE A 180 -2.13 -12.78 -13.51
C ILE A 180 -3.54 -12.28 -13.83
N GLY A 181 -3.68 -11.37 -14.80
CA GLY A 181 -4.97 -10.81 -15.18
C GLY A 181 -5.94 -11.88 -15.69
N LEU A 182 -5.49 -12.74 -16.61
CA LEU A 182 -6.32 -13.81 -17.14
C LEU A 182 -6.66 -14.86 -16.08
N GLY A 183 -5.68 -15.27 -15.26
CA GLY A 183 -5.90 -16.24 -14.18
C GLY A 183 -6.86 -15.72 -13.10
N TYR A 184 -6.72 -14.46 -12.69
CA TYR A 184 -7.63 -13.85 -11.73
C TYR A 184 -9.05 -13.73 -12.31
N MET A 185 -9.19 -13.30 -13.56
CA MET A 185 -10.50 -13.16 -14.21
C MET A 185 -11.21 -14.50 -14.37
N GLU A 186 -10.51 -15.57 -14.76
CA GLU A 186 -11.08 -16.92 -14.86
C GLU A 186 -11.64 -17.41 -13.52
N ALA A 187 -10.90 -17.22 -12.44
CA ALA A 187 -11.35 -17.61 -11.11
C ALA A 187 -12.53 -16.73 -10.63
N TRP A 188 -12.47 -15.42 -10.90
CA TRP A 188 -13.51 -14.48 -10.51
C TRP A 188 -14.86 -14.78 -11.16
N ILE A 189 -14.89 -15.06 -12.47
CA ILE A 189 -16.14 -15.43 -13.17
C ILE A 189 -16.71 -16.77 -12.70
N ARG A 190 -15.90 -17.61 -12.04
CA ARG A 190 -16.33 -18.85 -11.37
C ARG A 190 -16.78 -18.64 -9.93
N GLY A 191 -16.84 -17.40 -9.46
CA GLY A 191 -17.26 -17.04 -8.10
C GLY A 191 -16.14 -17.04 -7.06
N VAL A 192 -14.87 -17.06 -7.48
CA VAL A 192 -13.71 -17.06 -6.57
C VAL A 192 -12.96 -15.73 -6.68
N GLY A 193 -13.19 -14.81 -5.75
CA GLY A 193 -12.58 -13.46 -5.74
C GLY A 193 -11.23 -13.34 -5.02
N ARG A 194 -10.78 -14.40 -4.34
CA ARG A 194 -9.51 -14.48 -3.60
C ARG A 194 -8.72 -15.67 -4.11
N VAL A 195 -7.62 -15.42 -4.84
CA VAL A 195 -7.03 -16.40 -5.76
C VAL A 195 -5.52 -16.47 -5.53
N PRO A 196 -4.98 -17.63 -5.11
CA PRO A 196 -3.54 -17.80 -4.98
C PRO A 196 -2.88 -17.86 -6.36
N ILE A 197 -2.08 -16.86 -6.72
CA ILE A 197 -1.33 -16.81 -8.00
C ILE A 197 0.11 -16.43 -7.70
N ASN A 198 1.08 -17.24 -8.12
CA ASN A 198 2.51 -16.98 -7.95
C ASN A 198 2.90 -16.65 -6.49
N TYR A 199 2.38 -17.41 -5.53
CA TYR A 199 2.61 -17.23 -4.09
C TYR A 199 2.12 -15.89 -3.52
N LEU A 200 1.17 -15.24 -4.19
CA LEU A 200 0.45 -14.09 -3.69
C LEU A 200 -1.04 -14.42 -3.60
N MET A 201 -1.70 -13.86 -2.59
CA MET A 201 -3.15 -13.92 -2.39
C MET A 201 -3.87 -12.79 -3.12
#